data_AF-A0A349VMD5-F1
#
_entry.id   AF-A0A349VMD5-F1
#
_cell.length_a   1.000
_cell.length_b   1.000
_cell.length_c   1.000
_cell.angle_alpha   90.00
_cell.angle_beta   90.00
_cell.angle_gamma   90.00
#
_symmetry.space_group_name_H-M   'P 1'
#
loop_
_entity.id
_entity.type
_entity.pdbx_description
1 polymer ?
#
loop_
_entity_poly.entity_id
_entity_poly.type
_entity_poly.pdbx_seq_one_letter_code
_entity_poly.pdbx_strand_id
1 'polypeptide(L)'
;MNSIRLSALQMLLVFSGAWASHAACDDGSISFNRDVRPILAETCFHCHGPDEEGREAELRLDEESSASEDRGGYQAIRPGDLKASEAWSRIISDDDDRLMPPPESHLFLNKKQKAVLKQWIIEGAQYE
;
A
#
# COMPACT_ATOMS: atom_id res chain seq x y z
N MET A 1 14.43 -77.47 -12.61
CA MET A 1 15.80 -77.00 -12.31
C MET A 1 15.80 -75.48 -12.41
N ASN A 2 16.15 -74.82 -11.30
CA ASN A 2 16.52 -73.40 -11.10
C ASN A 2 15.39 -72.37 -11.34
N SER A 3 14.78 -71.74 -10.32
CA SER A 3 15.36 -70.84 -9.28
C SER A 3 16.19 -69.74 -9.94
N ILE A 4 15.76 -68.46 -9.89
CA ILE A 4 16.31 -67.44 -8.98
C ILE A 4 15.29 -66.28 -8.86
N ARG A 5 14.97 -65.90 -7.61
CA ARG A 5 14.37 -64.61 -7.22
C ARG A 5 15.47 -63.56 -7.06
N LEU A 6 15.19 -62.28 -7.30
CA LEU A 6 15.80 -61.09 -6.67
C LEU A 6 15.03 -59.86 -7.21
N SER A 7 14.11 -59.24 -6.45
CA SER A 7 14.32 -58.25 -5.38
C SER A 7 15.03 -56.96 -5.82
N ALA A 8 14.25 -55.88 -5.78
CA ALA A 8 14.60 -54.52 -5.37
C ALA A 8 15.75 -53.80 -6.07
N LEU A 9 15.40 -52.71 -6.77
CA LEU A 9 16.08 -51.45 -6.52
C LEU A 9 15.10 -50.29 -6.76
N GLN A 10 14.51 -49.82 -5.66
CA GLN A 10 13.86 -48.51 -5.60
C GLN A 10 14.91 -47.45 -5.90
N MET A 11 14.79 -46.79 -7.05
CA MET A 11 15.61 -45.63 -7.38
C MET A 11 14.99 -44.41 -6.67
N LEU A 12 15.35 -44.23 -5.39
CA LEU A 12 15.06 -43.02 -4.62
C LEU A 12 15.88 -41.87 -5.22
N LEU A 13 15.25 -41.10 -6.11
CA LEU A 13 15.74 -39.78 -6.51
C LEU A 13 15.57 -38.85 -5.32
N VAL A 14 16.65 -38.67 -4.57
CA VAL A 14 16.76 -37.64 -3.52
C VAL A 14 16.85 -36.30 -4.23
N PHE A 15 15.71 -35.65 -4.48
CA PHE A 15 15.66 -34.23 -4.81
C PHE A 15 16.02 -33.44 -3.54
N SER A 16 17.32 -33.29 -3.28
CA SER A 16 17.84 -32.29 -2.35
C SER A 16 17.69 -30.91 -2.97
N GLY A 17 16.44 -30.45 -3.11
CA GLY A 17 16.14 -29.05 -3.35
C GLY A 17 16.46 -28.28 -2.09
N ALA A 18 17.66 -27.70 -2.02
CA ALA A 18 17.95 -26.66 -1.04
C ALA A 18 17.08 -25.45 -1.41
N TRP A 19 15.90 -25.38 -0.80
CA TRP A 19 15.09 -24.16 -0.77
C TRP A 19 15.85 -23.16 0.09
N ALA A 20 16.77 -22.42 -0.53
CA ALA A 20 17.34 -21.23 0.07
C ALA A 20 16.22 -20.20 0.18
N SER A 21 15.52 -20.22 1.33
CA SER A 21 14.60 -19.17 1.72
C SER A 21 15.38 -17.86 1.74
N HIS A 22 15.22 -17.06 0.69
CA HIS A 22 15.63 -15.67 0.70
C HIS A 22 14.66 -14.96 1.62
N ALA A 23 14.99 -14.89 2.90
CA ALA A 23 14.40 -13.90 3.78
C ALA A 23 14.81 -12.54 3.23
N ALA A 24 13.92 -11.89 2.47
CA ALA A 24 14.07 -10.50 2.11
C ALA A 24 14.19 -9.73 3.43
N CYS A 25 15.36 -9.13 3.66
CA CYS A 25 15.54 -8.20 4.75
C CYS A 25 14.66 -7.00 4.41
N ASP A 26 13.54 -6.85 5.11
CA ASP A 26 12.76 -5.63 5.10
C ASP A 26 13.69 -4.54 5.64
N ASP A 27 14.19 -3.67 4.77
CA ASP A 27 15.11 -2.60 5.13
C ASP A 27 14.44 -1.51 5.99
N GLY A 28 13.15 -1.72 6.31
CA GLY A 28 12.31 -0.84 7.09
C GLY A 28 11.69 0.29 6.26
N SER A 29 11.90 0.30 4.94
CA SER A 29 11.26 1.26 4.04
C SER A 29 9.76 0.99 3.90
N ILE A 30 8.99 2.06 3.69
CA ILE A 30 7.56 1.94 3.45
C ILE A 30 7.33 1.57 1.98
N SER A 31 6.67 0.44 1.75
CA SER A 31 6.23 0.01 0.41
C SER A 31 4.81 0.47 0.16
N PHE A 32 4.56 1.00 -1.05
CA PHE A 32 3.22 1.46 -1.42
C PHE A 32 2.23 0.31 -1.42
N ASN A 33 2.49 -0.78 -2.15
CA ASN A 33 1.52 -1.86 -2.27
C ASN A 33 1.33 -2.65 -0.97
N ARG A 34 2.38 -2.80 -0.16
CA ARG A 34 2.33 -3.55 1.10
C ARG A 34 1.73 -2.76 2.25
N ASP A 35 2.14 -1.50 2.42
CA ASP A 35 1.87 -0.75 3.64
C ASP A 35 0.87 0.38 3.44
N VAL A 36 0.90 1.08 2.29
CA VAL A 36 0.11 2.30 2.04
C VAL A 36 -1.22 1.99 1.37
N ARG A 37 -1.20 1.25 0.28
CA ARG A 37 -2.36 0.93 -0.55
C ARG A 37 -3.48 0.27 0.26
N PRO A 38 -3.24 -0.68 1.19
CA PRO A 38 -4.30 -1.24 2.02
C PRO A 38 -5.00 -0.16 2.88
N ILE A 39 -4.25 0.83 3.38
CA ILE A 39 -4.81 1.94 4.16
C ILE A 39 -5.67 2.83 3.27
N LEU A 40 -5.15 3.23 2.10
CA LEU A 40 -5.89 4.10 1.18
C LEU A 40 -7.13 3.38 0.61
N ALA A 41 -7.04 2.08 0.35
CA ALA A 41 -8.18 1.28 -0.11
C ALA A 41 -9.28 1.18 0.94
N GLU A 42 -8.93 1.01 2.21
CA GLU A 42 -9.88 0.92 3.31
C GLU A 42 -10.51 2.29 3.64
N THR A 43 -9.74 3.38 3.54
CA THR A 43 -10.14 4.67 4.12
C THR A 43 -10.39 5.79 3.10
N CYS A 44 -9.88 5.70 1.87
CA CYS A 44 -9.88 6.83 0.93
C CYS A 44 -10.51 6.51 -0.43
N PHE A 45 -10.30 5.31 -0.97
CA PHE A 45 -10.69 5.00 -2.36
C PHE A 45 -12.19 4.93 -2.59
N HIS A 46 -13.02 4.93 -1.54
CA HIS A 46 -14.46 5.02 -1.70
C HIS A 46 -14.88 6.32 -2.41
N CYS A 47 -14.28 7.45 -2.02
CA CYS A 47 -14.56 8.76 -2.63
C CYS A 47 -13.43 9.26 -3.55
N HIS A 48 -12.21 8.74 -3.41
CA HIS A 48 -11.03 9.20 -4.16
C HIS A 48 -10.30 8.05 -4.87
N GLY A 49 -11.06 7.08 -5.38
CA GLY A 49 -10.55 5.89 -6.06
C GLY A 49 -11.10 5.73 -7.48
N PRO A 50 -11.02 4.52 -8.05
CA PRO A 50 -11.32 4.28 -9.48
C PRO A 50 -12.78 4.45 -9.88
N ASP A 51 -13.72 4.38 -8.94
CA ASP A 51 -15.14 4.54 -9.24
C ASP A 51 -15.44 6.00 -9.62
N GLU A 52 -15.86 6.25 -10.87
CA GLU A 52 -16.11 7.60 -11.36
C GLU A 52 -17.39 8.21 -10.82
N GLU A 53 -18.41 7.39 -10.56
CA GLU A 53 -19.74 7.87 -10.16
C GLU A 53 -19.74 8.43 -8.74
N GLY A 54 -18.94 7.84 -7.85
CA GLY A 54 -18.74 8.28 -6.47
C GLY A 54 -17.54 9.20 -6.25
N ARG A 55 -16.80 9.56 -7.31
CA ARG A 55 -15.52 10.27 -7.16
C ARG A 55 -15.69 11.75 -6.81
N GLU A 56 -15.10 12.13 -5.68
CA GLU A 56 -15.03 13.50 -5.23
C GLU A 56 -13.76 14.21 -5.74
N ALA A 57 -13.90 15.49 -6.04
CA ALA A 57 -12.83 16.40 -6.47
C ALA A 57 -12.03 15.93 -7.70
N GLU A 58 -12.58 15.00 -8.49
CA GLU A 58 -11.89 14.34 -9.61
C GLU A 58 -10.52 13.77 -9.20
N LEU A 59 -10.37 13.40 -7.92
CA LEU A 59 -9.10 12.99 -7.34
C LEU A 59 -9.00 11.46 -7.33
N ARG A 60 -7.88 10.94 -7.85
CA ARG A 60 -7.51 9.52 -7.78
C ARG A 60 -6.29 9.38 -6.89
N LEU A 61 -6.48 8.89 -5.67
CA LEU A 61 -5.37 8.59 -4.75
C LEU A 61 -4.70 7.24 -5.07
N ASP A 62 -5.34 6.42 -5.89
CA ASP A 62 -4.81 5.16 -6.39
C ASP A 62 -3.87 5.34 -7.61
N GLU A 63 -3.79 6.54 -8.18
CA GLU A 63 -2.91 6.88 -9.30
C GLU A 63 -1.94 8.00 -8.93
N GLU A 64 -0.62 7.76 -9.06
CA GLU A 64 0.41 8.74 -8.72
C GLU A 64 0.24 10.06 -9.46
N SER A 65 -0.09 10.00 -10.75
CA SER A 65 -0.25 11.17 -11.61
C SER A 65 -1.36 12.09 -11.13
N SER A 66 -2.46 11.55 -10.62
CA SER A 66 -3.59 12.31 -10.11
C SER A 66 -3.36 12.80 -8.67
N ALA A 67 -2.72 11.97 -7.84
CA ALA A 67 -2.39 12.32 -6.46
C ALA A 67 -1.36 13.47 -6.38
N SER A 68 -0.41 13.50 -7.32
CA SER A 68 0.63 14.53 -7.43
C SER A 68 0.31 15.63 -8.46
N GLU A 69 -0.89 15.65 -9.03
CA GLU A 69 -1.31 16.70 -9.96
C GLU A 69 -1.36 18.08 -9.28
N ASP A 70 -0.96 19.13 -10.00
CA ASP A 70 -1.16 20.51 -9.56
C ASP A 70 -2.64 20.90 -9.71
N ARG A 71 -3.30 21.21 -8.58
CA ARG A 71 -4.72 21.54 -8.48
C ARG A 71 -4.94 23.03 -8.25
N GLY A 72 -4.16 23.86 -8.94
CA GLY A 72 -4.24 25.32 -8.84
C GLY A 72 -3.36 25.90 -7.73
N GLY A 73 -2.14 25.37 -7.58
CA GLY A 73 -1.14 25.83 -6.62
C GLY A 73 -0.93 24.89 -5.43
N TYR A 74 -1.58 23.73 -5.41
CA TYR A 74 -1.43 22.70 -4.39
C TYR A 74 -1.57 21.30 -4.97
N GLN A 75 -1.06 20.29 -4.27
CA GLN A 75 -1.14 18.87 -4.65
C GLN A 75 -1.84 18.09 -3.53
N ALA A 76 -2.58 17.04 -3.88
CA ALA A 76 -3.18 16.17 -2.85
C ALA A 76 -2.07 15.49 -2.04
N ILE A 77 -1.08 14.93 -2.73
CA ILE A 77 0.16 14.41 -2.17
C ILE A 77 1.33 15.09 -2.87
N ARG A 78 2.15 15.81 -2.10
CA ARG A 78 3.42 16.35 -2.57
C ARG A 78 4.56 15.46 -2.09
N PRO A 79 5.23 14.72 -2.99
CA PRO A 79 6.38 13.89 -2.63
C PRO A 79 7.42 14.64 -1.78
N GLY A 80 7.74 14.09 -0.61
CA GLY A 80 8.76 14.63 0.29
C GLY A 80 8.33 15.83 1.13
N ASP A 81 7.13 16.37 0.96
CA ASP A 81 6.67 17.57 1.68
C ASP A 81 5.27 17.37 2.28
N LEU A 82 5.26 17.02 3.58
CA LEU A 82 4.02 16.90 4.36
C LEU A 82 3.24 18.20 4.47
N LYS A 83 3.91 19.36 4.55
CA LYS A 83 3.23 20.64 4.78
C LYS A 83 2.50 21.11 3.53
N ALA A 84 3.02 20.76 2.37
CA ALA A 84 2.42 21.09 1.09
C ALA A 84 1.58 19.93 0.49
N SER A 85 1.35 18.86 1.26
CA SER A 85 0.42 17.77 0.92
C SER A 85 -0.96 18.05 1.53
N GLU A 86 -1.94 18.41 0.70
CA GLU A 86 -3.30 18.73 1.17
C GLU A 86 -3.96 17.54 1.88
N ALA A 87 -3.77 16.32 1.38
CA ALA A 87 -4.33 15.12 2.01
C ALA A 87 -3.79 14.95 3.44
N TRP A 88 -2.50 15.22 3.67
CA TRP A 88 -1.94 15.15 5.02
C TRP A 88 -2.56 16.21 5.93
N SER A 89 -2.73 17.45 5.45
CA SER A 89 -3.41 18.51 6.22
C SER A 89 -4.82 18.10 6.61
N ARG A 90 -5.57 17.43 5.73
CA ARG A 90 -6.93 16.95 6.01
C ARG A 90 -6.95 15.77 6.97
N ILE A 91 -6.00 14.84 6.87
CA ILE A 91 -5.88 13.68 7.78
C ILE A 91 -5.65 14.11 9.25
N ILE A 92 -5.03 15.25 9.47
CA ILE A 92 -4.71 15.79 10.81
C ILE A 92 -5.58 17.00 11.21
N SER A 93 -6.60 17.33 10.43
CA SER A 93 -7.50 18.44 10.73
C SER A 93 -8.27 18.18 12.03
N ASP A 94 -8.48 19.23 12.82
CA ASP A 94 -9.44 19.23 13.93
C ASP A 94 -10.80 19.84 13.52
N ASP A 95 -10.91 20.30 12.27
CA ASP A 95 -12.12 20.82 11.65
C ASP A 95 -12.83 19.69 10.87
N ASP A 96 -14.02 19.30 11.34
CA ASP A 96 -14.83 18.20 10.81
C ASP A 96 -15.21 18.41 9.34
N ASP A 97 -15.42 19.67 8.90
CA ASP A 97 -15.75 19.99 7.50
C ASP A 97 -14.56 19.79 6.55
N ARG A 98 -13.35 19.64 7.11
CA ARG A 98 -12.09 19.44 6.36
C ARG A 98 -11.45 18.09 6.61
N LEU A 99 -11.83 17.41 7.69
CA LEU A 99 -11.24 16.15 8.11
C LEU A 99 -11.49 15.08 7.04
N MET A 100 -10.43 14.34 6.73
CA MET A 100 -10.52 13.19 5.83
C MET A 100 -10.02 11.91 6.54
N PRO A 101 -10.78 10.80 6.47
CA PRO A 101 -12.11 10.67 5.86
C PRO A 101 -13.17 11.51 6.57
N PRO A 102 -14.25 11.91 5.90
CA PRO A 102 -15.32 12.69 6.51
C PRO A 102 -15.97 11.90 7.66
N PRO A 103 -16.35 12.51 8.79
CA PRO A 103 -16.94 11.80 9.94
C PRO A 103 -18.16 10.93 9.58
N GLU A 104 -18.97 11.35 8.61
CA GLU A 104 -20.16 10.65 8.11
C GLU A 104 -19.84 9.38 7.32
N SER A 105 -18.60 9.22 6.84
CA SER A 105 -18.14 7.97 6.22
C SER A 105 -17.99 6.84 7.24
N HIS A 106 -17.88 7.18 8.53
CA HIS A 106 -17.56 6.26 9.62
C HIS A 106 -16.22 5.52 9.44
N LEU A 107 -15.34 6.00 8.56
CA LEU A 107 -13.99 5.51 8.36
C LEU A 107 -12.99 6.36 9.15
N PHE A 108 -11.99 5.72 9.77
CA PHE A 108 -11.02 6.44 10.61
C PHE A 108 -9.62 5.87 10.44
N LEU A 109 -8.62 6.75 10.36
CA LEU A 109 -7.22 6.33 10.46
C LEU A 109 -6.80 6.23 11.92
N ASN A 110 -6.32 5.05 12.31
CA ASN A 110 -5.65 4.88 13.59
C ASN A 110 -4.22 5.47 13.56
N LYS A 111 -3.60 5.58 14.74
CA LYS A 111 -2.26 6.18 14.89
C LYS A 111 -1.18 5.51 14.03
N LYS A 112 -1.24 4.18 13.87
CA LYS A 112 -0.27 3.43 13.06
C LYS A 112 -0.46 3.73 11.58
N GLN A 113 -1.70 3.74 11.11
CA GLN A 113 -2.01 4.08 9.72
C GLN A 113 -1.56 5.51 9.37
N LYS A 114 -1.86 6.49 10.24
CA LYS A 114 -1.36 7.87 10.07
C LYS A 114 0.17 7.92 10.03
N ALA A 115 0.85 7.14 10.86
CA ALA A 115 2.32 7.09 10.85
C ALA A 115 2.89 6.50 9.55
N VAL A 116 2.27 5.46 8.99
CA VAL A 116 2.67 4.87 7.70
C VAL A 116 2.51 5.89 6.57
N LEU A 117 1.33 6.52 6.45
CA LEU A 117 1.10 7.54 5.41
C LEU A 117 2.06 8.72 5.55
N LYS A 118 2.29 9.18 6.79
CA LYS A 118 3.25 10.26 7.07
C LYS A 118 4.64 9.90 6.56
N GLN A 119 5.13 8.71 6.91
CA GLN A 119 6.47 8.28 6.56
C GLN A 119 6.61 8.09 5.06
N TRP A 120 5.63 7.47 4.41
CA TRP A 120 5.58 7.33 2.96
C TRP A 120 5.67 8.67 2.23
N ILE A 121 4.91 9.69 2.66
CA ILE A 121 5.00 11.03 2.06
C ILE A 121 6.40 11.62 2.24
N ILE A 122 6.99 11.51 3.43
CA ILE A 122 8.37 11.98 3.71
C ILE A 122 9.39 11.28 2.81
N GLU A 123 9.22 9.98 2.56
CA GLU A 123 10.10 9.15 1.73
C GLU A 123 9.95 9.42 0.23
N GLY A 124 9.08 10.35 -0.17
CA GLY A 124 8.90 10.74 -1.56
C GLY A 124 7.70 10.11 -2.24
N ALA A 125 6.75 9.57 -1.46
CA ALA A 125 5.44 9.11 -1.92
C ALA A 125 5.47 8.23 -3.18
N GLN A 126 6.46 7.33 -3.27
CA GLN A 126 6.63 6.48 -4.44
C GLN A 126 5.46 5.48 -4.56
N TYR A 127 4.90 5.35 -5.75
CA TYR A 127 3.88 4.35 -6.09
C TYR A 127 4.56 3.10 -6.69
N GLU A 128 3.83 1.98 -6.71
CA GLU A 128 4.30 0.67 -7.20
C GLU A 128 3.29 -0.02 -8.11
#